data_AF-A0AAN1GWQ7-F1
#
_entry.id   AF-A0AAN1GWQ7-F1
#
_cell.length_a   1.000
_cell.length_b   1.000
_cell.length_c   1.000
_cell.angle_alpha   90.00
_cell.angle_beta   90.00
_cell.angle_gamma   90.00
#
_symmetry.space_group_name_H-M   'P 1'
#
loop_
_entity.id
_entity.type
_entity.pdbx_description
1 polymer ?
#
loop_
_entity_poly.entity_id
_entity_poly.type
_entity_poly.pdbx_seq_one_letter_code
_entity_poly.pdbx_strand_id
1 'polypeptide(L)'
;MHFRTVILMSCTALALAACKTDLTKVTDDQLVTLLSEKSGFSDRPARITKRTIECVEILSGINQAVYKDAPAELTGAMKTDCRKRFQGWLDDPVRNSTELQLADFEREDLAERIVALAEEQQAAQNAQRQAEQAEKQAQREAEAAAKIEEARVELAETTAAWESLKAGLLERRDVLVPACAHLTGLREQLKETDRRNSLFNKGLPSVCSSNPLSPEIRVMEGFDKRLAAFDLDKAGGLYGARVPQVPALDMDKIDQRILAVMSATAEYEAALAGN
;
A
#
# COMPACT_ATOMS: atom_id res chain seq x y z
N MET A 1 55.68 -34.87 82.20
CA MET A 1 55.16 -33.56 82.63
C MET A 1 55.21 -32.59 81.45
N HIS A 2 54.37 -31.56 81.47
CA HIS A 2 53.60 -31.02 80.35
C HIS A 2 54.33 -30.45 79.11
N PHE A 3 53.56 -30.49 78.03
CA PHE A 3 53.80 -30.02 76.67
C PHE A 3 53.54 -28.51 76.49
N ARG A 4 54.32 -27.93 75.55
CA ARG A 4 53.97 -26.91 74.54
C ARG A 4 53.55 -25.48 74.94
N THR A 5 54.44 -24.58 74.54
CA THR A 5 54.25 -23.23 73.98
C THR A 5 53.00 -23.08 73.11
N VAL A 6 52.24 -21.98 73.30
CA VAL A 6 51.23 -21.46 72.38
C VAL A 6 51.45 -19.96 72.19
N ILE A 7 51.42 -19.54 70.93
CA ILE A 7 51.63 -18.20 70.37
C ILE A 7 50.36 -17.80 69.59
N LEU A 8 50.01 -16.50 69.61
CA LEU A 8 49.10 -15.75 68.69
C LEU A 8 47.60 -16.17 68.75
N MET A 9 46.60 -15.36 68.40
CA MET A 9 46.52 -14.18 67.54
C MET A 9 45.24 -13.42 67.85
N SER A 10 45.31 -12.09 67.85
CA SER A 10 44.16 -11.19 67.71
C SER A 10 43.61 -11.26 66.27
N CYS A 11 42.29 -11.25 66.09
CA CYS A 11 41.69 -10.63 64.91
C CYS A 11 40.22 -10.25 65.18
N THR A 12 40.00 -8.95 65.34
CA THR A 12 38.72 -8.26 65.34
C THR A 12 38.00 -8.47 64.00
N ALA A 13 36.83 -9.09 64.03
CA ALA A 13 35.93 -9.16 62.88
C ALA A 13 35.30 -7.77 62.64
N LEU A 14 35.69 -7.10 61.55
CA LEU A 14 34.93 -5.97 61.01
C LEU A 14 33.67 -6.50 60.31
N ALA A 15 32.52 -6.00 60.75
CA ALA A 15 31.23 -6.21 60.10
C ALA A 15 31.19 -5.46 58.75
N LEU A 16 31.02 -6.21 57.65
CA LEU A 16 30.59 -5.66 56.35
C LEU A 16 29.08 -5.43 56.39
N ALA A 17 28.66 -4.26 56.89
CA ALA A 17 27.36 -3.72 56.51
C ALA A 17 27.52 -3.16 55.09
N ALA A 18 27.04 -3.90 54.09
CA ALA A 18 26.97 -3.42 52.72
C ALA A 18 26.11 -2.15 52.67
N CYS A 19 26.71 -1.00 52.36
CA CYS A 19 25.97 0.21 52.01
C CYS A 19 25.11 -0.11 50.80
N LYS A 20 23.77 -0.11 50.96
CA LYS A 20 22.84 -0.21 49.84
C LYS A 20 23.10 0.97 48.88
N THR A 21 23.14 0.69 47.59
CA THR A 21 23.30 1.71 46.55
C THR A 21 22.16 2.73 46.65
N ASP A 22 22.52 4.01 46.64
CA ASP A 22 21.55 5.11 46.64
C ASP A 22 20.94 5.25 45.25
N LEU A 23 19.69 4.78 45.09
CA LEU A 23 18.99 4.77 43.81
C LEU A 23 18.69 6.18 43.28
N THR A 24 18.75 7.22 44.12
CA THR A 24 18.51 8.61 43.69
C THR A 24 19.61 9.13 42.77
N LYS A 25 20.79 8.49 42.78
CA LYS A 25 21.95 8.86 41.95
C LYS A 25 21.91 8.25 40.55
N VAL A 26 21.07 7.24 40.33
CA VAL A 26 20.89 6.62 39.01
C VAL A 26 19.80 7.39 38.26
N THR A 27 20.09 7.88 37.05
CA THR A 27 19.11 8.59 36.22
C THR A 27 18.25 7.63 35.41
N ASP A 28 17.09 8.10 34.93
CA ASP A 28 16.20 7.30 34.09
C ASP A 28 16.88 6.93 32.76
N ASP A 29 17.67 7.83 32.17
CA ASP A 29 18.45 7.56 30.96
C ASP A 29 19.49 6.44 31.18
N GLN A 30 20.12 6.40 32.36
CA GLN A 30 21.04 5.34 32.73
C GLN A 30 20.32 4.00 32.89
N LEU A 31 19.13 3.99 33.50
CA LEU A 31 18.29 2.79 33.62
C LEU A 31 17.84 2.29 32.24
N VAL A 32 17.40 3.18 31.36
CA VAL A 32 17.01 2.80 29.98
C VAL A 32 18.20 2.26 29.21
N THR A 33 19.37 2.90 29.33
CA THR A 33 20.60 2.44 28.64
C THR A 33 21.02 1.05 29.13
N LEU A 34 20.96 0.80 30.43
CA LEU A 34 21.30 -0.49 31.03
C LEU A 34 20.29 -1.59 30.63
N LEU A 35 19.00 -1.28 30.68
CA LEU A 35 17.90 -2.25 30.63
C LEU A 35 17.27 -2.42 29.25
N SER A 36 17.69 -1.61 28.29
CA SER A 36 17.23 -1.72 26.92
C SER A 36 17.87 -2.87 26.17
N GLU A 37 17.06 -3.58 25.40
CA GLU A 37 17.59 -4.47 24.37
C GLU A 37 18.03 -3.61 23.18
N LYS A 38 19.35 -3.40 23.01
CA LYS A 38 19.88 -2.85 21.75
C LYS A 38 19.49 -3.77 20.59
N SER A 39 18.49 -3.37 19.80
CA SER A 39 18.26 -3.95 18.48
C SER A 39 19.33 -3.40 17.55
N GLY A 40 20.36 -4.21 17.25
CA GLY A 40 21.56 -3.80 16.52
C GLY A 40 21.39 -3.27 15.08
N PHE A 41 20.17 -2.98 14.63
CA PHE A 41 19.87 -2.59 13.24
C PHE A 41 18.70 -1.59 13.07
N SER A 42 18.30 -0.83 14.10
CA SER A 42 17.19 0.12 13.94
C SER A 42 17.45 1.47 14.57
N ASP A 43 17.11 2.56 13.87
CA ASP A 43 17.05 3.96 14.35
C ASP A 43 15.97 4.20 15.43
N ARG A 44 15.48 3.14 16.07
CA ARG A 44 14.48 3.24 17.13
C ARG A 44 15.18 3.56 18.45
N PRO A 45 14.61 4.47 19.27
CA PRO A 45 15.17 4.79 20.57
C PRO A 45 15.22 3.54 21.46
N ALA A 46 16.24 3.48 22.32
CA ALA A 46 16.43 2.42 23.32
C ALA A 46 15.23 2.33 24.26
N ARG A 47 14.73 1.12 24.53
CA ARG A 47 13.52 0.90 25.34
C ARG A 47 13.61 -0.31 26.23
N ILE A 48 12.99 -0.20 27.40
CA ILE A 48 12.79 -1.31 28.32
C ILE A 48 11.74 -2.24 27.72
N THR A 49 12.11 -3.48 27.46
CA THR A 49 11.20 -4.45 26.82
C THR A 49 10.27 -5.07 27.86
N LYS A 50 9.13 -5.60 27.40
CA LYS A 50 8.21 -6.35 28.26
C LYS A 50 8.92 -7.49 29.02
N ARG A 51 9.84 -8.19 28.36
CA ARG A 51 10.65 -9.24 28.98
C ARG A 51 11.56 -8.71 30.09
N THR A 52 12.09 -7.50 29.93
CA THR A 52 12.86 -6.84 30.99
C THR A 52 11.98 -6.50 32.18
N ILE A 53 10.77 -5.96 31.93
CA ILE A 53 9.78 -5.68 32.97
C ILE A 53 9.42 -6.95 33.75
N GLU A 54 9.08 -8.04 33.04
CA GLU A 54 8.75 -9.33 33.65
C GLU A 54 9.89 -9.85 34.54
N CYS A 55 11.14 -9.69 34.11
CA CYS A 55 12.29 -10.06 34.93
C CYS A 55 12.45 -9.20 36.20
N VAL A 56 12.18 -7.90 36.10
CA VAL A 56 12.21 -6.98 37.24
C VAL A 56 11.09 -7.32 38.22
N GLU A 57 9.87 -7.58 37.75
CA GLU A 57 8.71 -7.94 38.57
C GLU A 57 8.91 -9.27 39.30
N ILE A 58 9.48 -10.27 38.61
CA ILE A 58 9.75 -11.60 39.18
C ILE A 58 10.85 -11.53 40.25
N LEU A 59 11.92 -10.76 40.03
CA LEU A 59 13.05 -10.68 40.96
C LEU A 59 12.71 -9.87 42.22
N SER A 60 12.05 -8.72 42.06
CA SER A 60 11.64 -7.85 43.17
C SER A 60 10.41 -8.35 43.93
N GLY A 61 9.52 -9.07 43.25
CA GLY A 61 8.30 -9.59 43.86
C GLY A 61 7.12 -8.61 43.89
N ILE A 62 7.20 -7.46 43.21
CA ILE A 62 6.12 -6.45 43.20
C ILE A 62 4.82 -6.90 42.52
N ASN A 63 4.87 -7.95 41.68
CA ASN A 63 3.72 -8.46 40.93
C ASN A 63 3.49 -9.97 41.14
N GLN A 64 3.70 -10.47 42.36
CA GLN A 64 3.57 -11.90 42.70
C GLN A 64 2.18 -12.49 42.37
N ALA A 65 1.13 -11.67 42.39
CA ALA A 65 -0.23 -12.11 42.05
C ALA A 65 -0.36 -12.64 40.62
N VAL A 66 0.46 -12.16 39.67
CA VAL A 66 0.49 -12.63 38.28
C VAL A 66 1.13 -14.02 38.17
N TYR A 67 2.04 -14.36 39.09
CA TYR A 67 2.80 -15.61 39.08
C TYR A 67 2.31 -16.64 40.10
N LYS A 68 1.22 -16.36 40.83
CA LYS A 68 0.71 -17.21 41.92
C LYS A 68 0.37 -18.65 41.49
N ASP A 69 -0.05 -18.81 40.23
CA ASP A 69 -0.47 -20.10 39.66
C ASP A 69 0.71 -20.82 38.95
N ALA A 70 1.90 -20.21 38.93
CA ALA A 70 3.08 -20.80 38.33
C ALA A 70 3.74 -21.82 39.30
N PRO A 71 4.17 -22.99 38.82
CA PRO A 71 4.93 -23.93 39.64
C PRO A 71 6.20 -23.28 40.22
N ALA A 72 6.56 -23.63 41.46
CA ALA A 72 7.73 -23.07 42.14
C ALA A 72 9.03 -23.34 41.36
N GLU A 73 9.14 -24.51 40.73
CA GLU A 73 10.27 -24.90 39.88
C GLU A 73 10.41 -24.00 38.65
N LEU A 74 9.28 -23.66 38.02
CA LEU A 74 9.24 -22.75 36.87
C LEU A 74 9.63 -21.33 37.29
N THR A 75 9.08 -20.84 38.40
CA THR A 75 9.39 -19.50 38.94
C THR A 75 10.87 -19.40 39.34
N GLY A 76 11.44 -20.46 39.93
CA GLY A 76 12.86 -20.55 40.25
C GLY A 76 13.77 -20.51 39.03
N ALA A 77 13.39 -21.22 37.96
CA ALA A 77 14.09 -21.17 36.67
C ALA A 77 14.04 -19.77 36.05
N MET A 78 12.86 -19.13 36.01
CA MET A 78 12.69 -17.78 35.50
C MET A 78 13.53 -16.76 36.28
N LYS A 79 13.52 -16.81 37.62
CA LYS A 79 14.39 -15.97 38.47
C LYS A 79 15.86 -16.16 38.12
N THR A 80 16.30 -17.40 37.93
CA THR A 80 17.69 -17.71 37.59
C THR A 80 18.08 -17.12 36.24
N ASP A 81 17.23 -17.24 35.23
CA ASP A 81 17.48 -16.70 33.90
C ASP A 81 17.47 -15.16 33.90
N CYS A 82 16.56 -14.55 34.65
CA CYS A 82 16.53 -13.09 34.84
C CYS A 82 17.80 -12.59 35.55
N ARG A 83 18.28 -13.30 36.59
CA ARG A 83 19.54 -12.97 37.25
C ARG A 83 20.73 -13.05 36.31
N LYS A 84 20.86 -14.13 35.53
CA LYS A 84 21.93 -14.27 34.53
C LYS A 84 21.90 -13.13 33.51
N ARG A 85 20.70 -12.75 33.08
CA ARG A 85 20.51 -11.68 32.10
C ARG A 85 20.94 -10.32 32.65
N PHE A 86 20.49 -9.94 33.85
CA PHE A 86 20.87 -8.67 34.46
C PHE A 86 22.35 -8.66 34.84
N GLN A 87 22.90 -9.77 35.32
CA GLN A 87 24.34 -9.90 35.55
C GLN A 87 25.12 -9.64 34.26
N GLY A 88 24.71 -10.23 33.13
CA GLY A 88 25.36 -9.99 31.84
C GLY A 88 25.28 -8.53 31.35
N TRP A 89 24.27 -7.76 31.76
CA TRP A 89 24.21 -6.32 31.46
C TRP A 89 25.02 -5.48 32.43
N LEU A 90 25.07 -5.86 33.70
CA LEU A 90 25.88 -5.20 34.73
C LEU A 90 27.38 -5.41 34.50
N ASP A 91 27.76 -6.56 33.95
CA ASP A 91 29.14 -6.90 33.58
C ASP A 91 29.60 -6.21 32.28
N ASP A 92 28.68 -5.64 31.49
CA ASP A 92 29.00 -4.92 30.26
C ASP A 92 29.31 -3.44 30.58
N PRO A 93 30.58 -3.00 30.57
CA PRO A 93 30.96 -1.63 30.94
C PRO A 93 30.47 -0.57 29.94
N VAL A 94 30.05 -0.99 28.74
CA VAL A 94 29.47 -0.09 27.73
C VAL A 94 27.99 0.18 28.02
N ARG A 95 27.32 -0.73 28.74
CA ARG A 95 25.92 -0.60 29.15
C ARG A 95 25.77 -0.08 30.58
N ASN A 96 26.59 -0.61 31.49
CA ASN A 96 26.52 -0.30 32.90
C ASN A 96 27.38 0.91 33.24
N SER A 97 26.79 2.10 33.12
CA SER A 97 27.38 3.34 33.64
C SER A 97 26.97 3.63 35.09
N THR A 98 26.43 2.64 35.79
CA THR A 98 25.85 2.76 37.13
C THR A 98 26.66 1.95 38.15
N GLU A 99 26.44 2.24 39.44
CA GLU A 99 26.99 1.43 40.55
C GLU A 99 26.02 0.32 41.00
N LEU A 100 24.96 0.05 40.23
CA LEU A 100 23.96 -0.95 40.58
C LEU A 100 24.56 -2.35 40.63
N GLN A 101 24.05 -3.15 41.57
CA GLN A 101 24.38 -4.57 41.69
C GLN A 101 23.15 -5.43 41.47
N LEU A 102 23.36 -6.73 41.25
CA LEU A 102 22.25 -7.66 41.05
C LEU A 102 21.24 -7.64 42.20
N ALA A 103 21.71 -7.45 43.44
CA ALA A 103 20.88 -7.33 44.63
C ALA A 103 19.94 -6.10 44.60
N ASP A 104 20.30 -5.05 43.85
CA ASP A 104 19.44 -3.87 43.72
C ASP A 104 18.17 -4.19 42.92
N PHE A 105 18.22 -5.15 41.98
CA PHE A 105 17.05 -5.59 41.19
C PHE A 105 16.07 -6.47 41.97
N GLU A 106 16.44 -6.89 43.18
CA GLU A 106 15.53 -7.58 44.10
C GLU A 106 14.75 -6.60 45.00
N ARG A 107 15.01 -5.28 44.86
CA ARG A 107 14.31 -4.24 45.63
C ARG A 107 13.05 -3.78 44.89
N GLU A 108 11.98 -3.59 45.65
CA GLU A 108 10.68 -3.12 45.13
C GLU A 108 10.75 -1.69 44.58
N ASP A 109 11.50 -0.79 45.23
CA ASP A 109 11.62 0.63 44.85
C ASP A 109 12.27 0.83 43.47
N LEU A 110 13.34 0.09 43.16
CA LEU A 110 13.95 0.11 41.83
C LEU A 110 12.99 -0.50 40.79
N ALA A 111 12.27 -1.55 41.16
CA ALA A 111 11.37 -2.25 40.26
C ALA A 111 10.18 -1.38 39.83
N GLU A 112 9.53 -0.71 40.77
CA GLU A 112 8.43 0.23 40.50
C GLU A 112 8.88 1.37 39.58
N ARG A 113 10.08 1.92 39.81
CA ARG A 113 10.64 2.97 38.95
C ARG A 113 10.88 2.49 37.51
N ILE A 114 11.41 1.27 37.35
CA ILE A 114 11.63 0.69 36.01
C ILE A 114 10.30 0.43 35.29
N VAL A 115 9.28 -0.03 36.01
CA VAL A 115 7.93 -0.22 35.46
C VAL A 115 7.34 1.11 35.00
N ALA A 116 7.33 2.13 35.87
CA ALA A 116 6.80 3.45 35.54
C ALA A 116 7.50 4.08 34.32
N LEU A 117 8.83 3.95 34.25
CA LEU A 117 9.61 4.45 33.13
C LEU A 117 9.27 3.72 31.81
N ALA A 118 9.05 2.41 31.87
CA ALA A 118 8.63 1.64 30.70
C ALA A 118 7.20 2.01 30.25
N GLU A 119 6.29 2.28 31.18
CA GLU A 119 4.94 2.77 30.89
C GLU A 119 4.97 4.15 30.21
N GLU A 120 5.80 5.07 30.69
CA GLU A 120 5.99 6.39 30.07
C GLU A 120 6.51 6.26 28.62
N GLN A 121 7.52 5.41 28.41
CA GLN A 121 8.06 5.12 27.07
C GLN A 121 6.99 4.54 26.14
N GLN A 122 6.13 3.66 26.66
CA GLN A 122 5.04 3.04 25.90
C GLN A 122 3.94 4.06 25.56
N ALA A 123 3.58 4.94 26.50
CA ALA A 123 2.61 6.01 26.29
C ALA A 123 3.08 6.99 25.21
N ALA A 124 4.33 7.45 25.29
CA ALA A 124 4.95 8.32 24.29
C ALA A 124 4.94 7.68 22.90
N GLN A 125 5.26 6.37 22.80
CA GLN A 125 5.22 5.67 21.53
C GLN A 125 3.80 5.54 20.97
N ASN A 126 2.81 5.29 21.83
CA ASN A 126 1.42 5.20 21.39
C ASN A 126 0.94 6.55 20.84
N ALA A 127 1.28 7.65 21.52
CA ALA A 127 0.97 9.01 21.05
C ALA A 127 1.64 9.30 19.70
N GLN A 128 2.92 8.96 19.55
CA GLN A 128 3.64 9.13 18.27
C GLN A 128 3.00 8.28 17.16
N ARG A 129 2.66 7.02 17.43
CA ARG A 129 2.01 6.15 16.44
C ARG A 129 0.64 6.68 16.03
N GLN A 130 -0.14 7.23 16.96
CA GLN A 130 -1.42 7.85 16.65
C GLN A 130 -1.25 9.11 15.80
N ALA A 131 -0.26 9.96 16.11
CA ALA A 131 0.07 11.14 15.31
C ALA A 131 0.51 10.75 13.88
N GLU A 132 1.40 9.77 13.75
CA GLU A 132 1.85 9.26 12.44
C GLU A 132 0.70 8.62 11.64
N GLN A 133 -0.23 7.93 12.31
CA GLN A 133 -1.41 7.37 11.66
C GLN A 133 -2.38 8.45 11.18
N ALA A 134 -2.61 9.48 12.01
CA ALA A 134 -3.45 10.62 11.64
C ALA A 134 -2.85 11.40 10.46
N GLU A 135 -1.54 11.64 10.46
CA GLU A 135 -0.84 12.28 9.35
C GLU A 135 -0.94 11.45 8.06
N LYS A 136 -0.67 10.14 8.13
CA LYS A 136 -0.82 9.25 6.98
C LYS A 136 -2.25 9.20 6.45
N GLN A 137 -3.24 9.26 7.33
CA GLN A 137 -4.64 9.28 6.93
C GLN A 137 -4.99 10.58 6.21
N ALA A 138 -4.57 11.72 6.75
CA ALA A 138 -4.76 13.03 6.11
C ALA A 138 -4.07 13.12 4.75
N GLN A 139 -2.85 12.58 4.62
CA GLN A 139 -2.13 12.48 3.35
C GLN A 139 -2.90 11.64 2.33
N ARG A 140 -3.40 10.47 2.74
CA ARG A 140 -4.19 9.58 1.85
C ARG A 140 -5.48 10.23 1.37
N GLU A 141 -6.17 10.96 2.25
CA GLU A 141 -7.39 11.69 1.90
C GLU A 141 -7.10 12.82 0.91
N ALA A 142 -6.02 13.57 1.12
CA ALA A 142 -5.58 14.62 0.20
C ALA A 142 -5.17 14.04 -1.17
N GLU A 143 -4.42 12.94 -1.19
CA GLU A 143 -4.04 12.24 -2.44
C GLU A 143 -5.26 11.68 -3.17
N ALA A 144 -6.23 11.11 -2.45
CA ALA A 144 -7.47 10.60 -3.03
C ALA A 144 -8.28 11.72 -3.67
N ALA A 145 -8.43 12.86 -2.98
CA ALA A 145 -9.12 14.03 -3.50
C ALA A 145 -8.42 14.59 -4.76
N ALA A 146 -7.08 14.66 -4.75
CA ALA A 146 -6.31 15.11 -5.91
C ALA A 146 -6.53 14.19 -7.14
N LYS A 147 -6.53 12.87 -6.95
CA LYS A 147 -6.80 11.89 -8.01
C LYS A 147 -8.21 12.00 -8.57
N ILE A 148 -9.20 12.29 -7.71
CA ILE A 148 -10.59 12.50 -8.14
C ILE A 148 -10.68 13.73 -9.03
N GLU A 149 -10.03 14.84 -8.66
CA GLU A 149 -10.03 16.05 -9.49
C GLU A 149 -9.27 15.86 -10.80
N GLU A 150 -8.14 15.15 -10.81
CA GLU A 150 -7.43 14.78 -12.04
C GLU A 150 -8.31 13.94 -12.97
N ALA A 151 -8.93 12.88 -12.43
CA ALA A 151 -9.84 12.02 -13.19
C ALA A 151 -11.07 12.79 -13.70
N ARG A 152 -11.53 13.82 -12.98
CA ARG A 152 -12.64 14.66 -13.42
C ARG A 152 -12.27 15.49 -14.66
N VAL A 153 -11.07 16.05 -14.68
CA VAL A 153 -10.56 16.80 -15.84
C VAL A 153 -10.38 15.86 -17.03
N GLU A 154 -9.72 14.71 -16.83
CA GLU A 154 -9.50 13.71 -17.88
C GLU A 154 -10.84 13.17 -18.43
N LEU A 155 -11.84 12.95 -17.57
CA LEU A 155 -13.18 12.53 -17.99
C LEU A 155 -13.88 13.59 -18.85
N ALA A 156 -13.76 14.87 -18.49
CA ALA A 156 -14.33 15.96 -19.28
C ALA A 156 -13.67 16.06 -20.66
N GLU A 157 -12.34 15.99 -20.72
CA GLU A 157 -11.57 15.99 -21.98
C GLU A 157 -11.91 14.77 -22.85
N THR A 158 -11.94 13.58 -22.25
CA THR A 158 -12.31 12.33 -22.91
C THR A 158 -13.73 12.41 -23.48
N THR A 159 -14.67 12.96 -22.71
CA THR A 159 -16.07 13.11 -23.14
C THR A 159 -16.17 14.08 -24.32
N ALA A 160 -15.46 15.21 -24.27
CA ALA A 160 -15.44 16.17 -25.37
C ALA A 160 -14.81 15.59 -26.65
N ALA A 161 -13.66 14.92 -26.52
CA ALA A 161 -13.01 14.24 -27.64
C ALA A 161 -13.89 13.13 -28.23
N TRP A 162 -14.60 12.40 -27.36
CA TRP A 162 -15.53 11.37 -27.78
C TRP A 162 -16.72 11.90 -28.57
N GLU A 163 -17.37 12.97 -28.09
CA GLU A 163 -18.49 13.59 -28.81
C GLU A 163 -18.06 14.11 -30.19
N SER A 164 -16.86 14.69 -30.30
CA SER A 164 -16.31 15.10 -31.60
C SER A 164 -16.09 13.91 -32.55
N LEU A 165 -15.52 12.81 -32.04
CA LEU A 165 -15.27 11.61 -32.85
C LEU A 165 -16.57 10.95 -33.29
N LYS A 166 -17.55 10.87 -32.37
CA LYS A 166 -18.90 10.35 -32.61
C LYS A 166 -19.63 11.15 -33.67
N ALA A 167 -19.63 12.48 -33.57
CA ALA A 167 -20.24 13.35 -34.57
C ALA A 167 -19.62 13.12 -35.97
N GLY A 168 -18.29 13.09 -36.06
CA GLY A 168 -17.59 12.86 -37.33
C GLY A 168 -17.85 11.47 -37.94
N LEU A 169 -18.05 10.44 -37.11
CA LEU A 169 -18.43 9.10 -37.57
C LEU A 169 -19.87 9.06 -38.11
N LEU A 170 -20.80 9.69 -37.40
CA LEU A 170 -22.21 9.73 -37.80
C LEU A 170 -22.40 10.52 -39.11
N GLU A 171 -21.71 11.64 -39.28
CA GLU A 171 -21.72 12.40 -40.54
C GLU A 171 -21.29 11.53 -41.74
N ARG A 172 -20.20 10.79 -41.60
CA ARG A 172 -19.71 9.88 -42.65
C ARG A 172 -20.68 8.73 -42.91
N ARG A 173 -21.35 8.24 -41.87
CA ARG A 173 -22.41 7.23 -42.01
C ARG A 173 -23.59 7.78 -42.80
N ASP A 174 -24.00 9.01 -42.53
CA ASP A 174 -25.12 9.67 -43.23
C ASP A 174 -24.82 9.90 -44.71
N VAL A 175 -23.54 10.00 -45.10
CA VAL A 175 -23.09 9.99 -46.50
C VAL A 175 -23.10 8.56 -47.08
N LEU A 176 -22.51 7.59 -46.35
CA LEU A 176 -22.31 6.23 -46.86
C LEU A 176 -23.61 5.43 -47.02
N VAL A 177 -24.56 5.57 -46.10
CA VAL A 177 -25.83 4.83 -46.12
C VAL A 177 -26.60 5.05 -47.44
N PRO A 178 -26.93 6.29 -47.84
CA PRO A 178 -27.62 6.52 -49.11
C PRO A 178 -26.72 6.21 -50.32
N ALA A 179 -25.41 6.49 -50.27
CA ALA A 179 -24.50 6.19 -51.38
C ALA A 179 -24.41 4.68 -51.67
N CYS A 180 -24.33 3.85 -50.63
CA CYS A 180 -24.35 2.39 -50.76
C CYS A 180 -25.69 1.88 -51.28
N ALA A 181 -26.81 2.47 -50.85
CA ALA A 181 -28.14 2.12 -51.35
C ALA A 181 -28.28 2.45 -52.85
N HIS A 182 -27.83 3.64 -53.26
CA HIS A 182 -27.80 4.07 -54.66
C HIS A 182 -26.94 3.14 -55.53
N LEU A 183 -25.71 2.87 -55.11
CA LEU A 183 -24.81 1.95 -55.80
C LEU A 183 -25.40 0.54 -55.95
N THR A 184 -26.10 0.05 -54.92
CA THR A 184 -26.80 -1.25 -54.98
C THR A 184 -27.92 -1.22 -56.01
N GLY A 185 -28.68 -0.12 -56.07
CA GLY A 185 -29.71 0.10 -57.09
C GLY A 185 -29.15 0.10 -58.52
N LEU A 186 -28.07 0.84 -58.77
CA LEU A 186 -27.38 0.86 -60.06
C LEU A 186 -26.86 -0.53 -60.46
N ARG A 187 -26.34 -1.30 -59.50
CA ARG A 187 -25.89 -2.67 -59.75
C ARG A 187 -27.02 -3.57 -60.21
N GLU A 188 -28.20 -3.50 -59.59
CA GLU A 188 -29.36 -4.29 -60.02
C GLU A 188 -29.89 -3.82 -61.39
N GLN A 189 -29.93 -2.51 -61.66
CA GLN A 189 -30.29 -1.99 -63.00
C GLN A 189 -29.33 -2.49 -64.10
N LEU A 190 -28.01 -2.45 -63.83
CA LEU A 190 -27.02 -2.94 -64.78
C LEU A 190 -27.18 -4.44 -65.01
N LYS A 191 -27.55 -5.20 -63.99
CA LYS A 191 -27.82 -6.64 -64.11
C LYS A 191 -29.09 -6.95 -64.88
N GLU A 192 -30.05 -6.05 -64.94
CA GLU A 192 -31.21 -6.18 -65.84
C GLU A 192 -30.82 -5.92 -67.30
N THR A 193 -29.89 -4.98 -67.53
CA THR A 193 -29.50 -4.50 -68.86
C THR A 193 -28.38 -5.35 -69.50
N ASP A 194 -27.28 -5.57 -68.78
CA ASP A 194 -26.11 -6.35 -69.20
C ASP A 194 -25.62 -7.26 -68.07
N ARG A 195 -26.12 -8.50 -68.05
CA ARG A 195 -25.79 -9.53 -67.03
C ARG A 195 -24.34 -10.00 -67.06
N ARG A 196 -23.60 -9.75 -68.15
CA ARG A 196 -22.22 -10.24 -68.33
C ARG A 196 -21.18 -9.15 -68.10
N ASN A 197 -21.61 -7.98 -67.63
CA ASN A 197 -20.72 -6.86 -67.39
C ASN A 197 -19.57 -7.22 -66.44
N SER A 198 -18.35 -6.79 -66.77
CA SER A 198 -17.15 -7.12 -66.01
C SER A 198 -17.12 -6.50 -64.62
N LEU A 199 -17.91 -5.45 -64.36
CA LEU A 199 -18.04 -4.81 -63.05
C LEU A 199 -18.57 -5.76 -61.97
N PHE A 200 -19.31 -6.81 -62.33
CA PHE A 200 -19.78 -7.79 -61.35
C PHE A 200 -18.65 -8.60 -60.72
N ASN A 201 -17.52 -8.77 -61.42
CA ASN A 201 -16.35 -9.50 -60.92
C ASN A 201 -15.59 -8.74 -59.82
N LYS A 202 -15.65 -7.40 -59.82
CA LYS A 202 -15.03 -6.56 -58.78
C LYS A 202 -15.82 -6.57 -57.46
N GLY A 203 -17.12 -6.89 -57.51
CA GLY A 203 -18.02 -6.82 -56.36
C GLY A 203 -18.37 -5.38 -55.95
N LEU A 204 -19.13 -5.23 -54.87
CA LEU A 204 -19.37 -3.93 -54.23
C LEU A 204 -18.25 -3.65 -53.22
N PRO A 205 -17.92 -2.36 -52.97
CA PRO A 205 -17.05 -1.99 -51.86
C PRO A 205 -17.53 -2.63 -50.55
N SER A 206 -16.60 -3.15 -49.75
CA SER A 206 -16.93 -3.94 -48.54
C SER A 206 -17.79 -3.18 -47.55
N VAL A 207 -17.66 -1.85 -47.48
CA VAL A 207 -18.49 -0.96 -46.64
C VAL A 207 -19.98 -1.00 -47.02
N CYS A 208 -20.32 -1.33 -48.27
CA CYS A 208 -21.69 -1.47 -48.77
C CYS A 208 -22.21 -2.91 -48.77
N SER A 209 -21.40 -3.89 -48.34
CA SER A 209 -21.82 -5.30 -48.28
C SER A 209 -22.82 -5.60 -47.15
N SER A 210 -22.92 -4.68 -46.19
CA SER A 210 -23.80 -4.75 -45.02
C SER A 210 -24.15 -3.32 -44.58
N ASN A 211 -24.73 -3.15 -43.39
CA ASN A 211 -24.98 -1.82 -42.83
C ASN A 211 -23.66 -1.02 -42.71
N PRO A 212 -23.51 0.12 -43.41
CA PRO A 212 -22.27 0.87 -43.43
C PRO A 212 -21.79 1.26 -42.03
N LEU A 213 -20.48 1.07 -41.80
CA LEU A 213 -19.78 1.37 -40.54
C LEU A 213 -20.30 0.62 -39.31
N SER A 214 -21.00 -0.52 -39.48
CA SER A 214 -21.54 -1.29 -38.34
C SER A 214 -20.51 -1.77 -37.31
N PRO A 215 -19.24 -2.09 -37.65
CA PRO A 215 -18.21 -2.38 -36.66
C PRO A 215 -17.85 -1.15 -35.82
N GLU A 216 -17.66 0.00 -36.46
CA GLU A 216 -17.27 1.26 -35.81
C GLU A 216 -18.41 1.78 -34.90
N ILE A 217 -19.66 1.64 -35.33
CA ILE A 217 -20.84 1.97 -34.50
C ILE A 217 -20.95 1.06 -33.26
N ARG A 218 -20.59 -0.22 -33.35
CA ARG A 218 -20.56 -1.11 -32.17
C ARG A 218 -19.48 -0.72 -31.16
N VAL A 219 -18.32 -0.27 -31.64
CA VAL A 219 -17.28 0.31 -30.78
C VAL A 219 -17.79 1.55 -30.06
N MET A 220 -18.55 2.39 -30.78
CA MET A 220 -19.16 3.60 -30.23
C MET A 220 -20.16 3.30 -29.11
N GLU A 221 -21.11 2.40 -29.33
CA GLU A 221 -22.07 1.97 -28.29
C GLU A 221 -21.37 1.35 -27.08
N GLY A 222 -20.30 0.58 -27.30
CA GLY A 222 -19.51 -0.01 -26.23
C GLY A 222 -18.77 1.04 -25.39
N PHE A 223 -18.29 2.12 -26.01
CA PHE A 223 -17.65 3.21 -25.30
C PHE A 223 -18.66 4.10 -24.55
N ASP A 224 -19.82 4.42 -25.14
CA ASP A 224 -20.91 5.12 -24.46
C ASP A 224 -21.29 4.41 -23.15
N LYS A 225 -21.41 3.08 -23.17
CA LYS A 225 -21.68 2.28 -21.97
C LYS A 225 -20.57 2.37 -20.92
N ARG A 226 -19.30 2.42 -21.33
CA ARG A 226 -18.16 2.53 -20.42
C ARG A 226 -18.09 3.91 -19.77
N LEU A 227 -18.33 4.97 -20.54
CA LEU A 227 -18.43 6.34 -20.00
C LEU A 227 -19.59 6.45 -19.01
N ALA A 228 -20.78 5.94 -19.37
CA ALA A 228 -21.95 6.00 -18.49
C ALA A 228 -21.80 5.17 -17.21
N ALA A 229 -20.98 4.12 -17.23
CA ALA A 229 -20.71 3.28 -16.06
C ALA A 229 -19.50 3.74 -15.23
N PHE A 230 -18.78 4.79 -15.67
CA PHE A 230 -17.62 5.28 -14.94
C PHE A 230 -18.04 5.98 -13.66
N ASP A 231 -17.41 5.59 -12.55
CA ASP A 231 -17.70 6.10 -11.22
C ASP A 231 -16.50 6.91 -10.73
N LEU A 232 -16.67 8.23 -10.73
CA LEU A 232 -15.61 9.20 -10.40
C LEU A 232 -15.10 9.01 -8.96
N ASP A 233 -15.97 8.61 -8.03
CA ASP A 233 -15.61 8.46 -6.61
C ASP A 233 -14.63 7.29 -6.41
N LYS A 234 -14.59 6.34 -7.36
CA LYS A 234 -13.65 5.22 -7.33
C LYS A 234 -12.26 5.57 -7.87
N ALA A 235 -12.05 6.76 -8.45
CA ALA A 235 -10.74 7.20 -8.91
C ALA A 235 -9.76 7.42 -7.74
N GLY A 236 -10.26 7.91 -6.60
CA GLY A 236 -9.47 8.09 -5.37
C GLY A 236 -9.22 6.81 -4.56
N GLY A 237 -9.80 5.68 -4.97
CA GLY A 237 -9.71 4.41 -4.25
C GLY A 237 -8.36 3.69 -4.40
N LEU A 238 -8.13 2.66 -3.56
CA LEU A 238 -6.88 1.89 -3.52
C LEU A 238 -6.51 1.25 -4.87
N TYR A 239 -7.51 0.87 -5.68
CA TYR A 239 -7.32 0.28 -7.02
C TYR A 239 -7.58 1.26 -8.17
N GLY A 240 -7.83 2.55 -7.87
CA GLY A 240 -8.02 3.68 -8.79
C GLY A 240 -8.70 3.33 -10.12
N ALA A 241 -10.01 3.56 -10.22
CA ALA A 241 -10.68 3.46 -11.51
C ALA A 241 -10.08 4.47 -12.50
N ARG A 242 -9.67 4.01 -13.68
CA ARG A 242 -9.10 4.86 -14.73
C ARG A 242 -10.19 5.34 -15.67
N VAL A 243 -10.09 6.60 -16.10
CA VAL A 243 -10.99 7.16 -17.11
C VAL A 243 -10.91 6.30 -18.38
N PRO A 244 -12.06 5.90 -18.96
CA PRO A 244 -12.07 5.12 -20.20
C PRO A 244 -11.40 5.90 -21.34
N GLN A 245 -10.41 5.32 -22.01
CA GLN A 245 -9.74 5.99 -23.13
C GLN A 245 -10.59 5.96 -24.41
N VAL A 246 -10.61 7.09 -25.12
CA VAL A 246 -11.29 7.23 -26.42
C VAL A 246 -10.79 6.12 -27.37
N PRO A 247 -11.70 5.36 -28.01
CA PRO A 247 -11.29 4.31 -28.92
C PRO A 247 -10.61 4.90 -30.16
N ALA A 248 -9.53 4.26 -30.61
CA ALA A 248 -8.87 4.64 -31.86
C ALA A 248 -9.73 4.23 -33.06
N LEU A 249 -10.48 5.19 -33.60
CA LEU A 249 -11.19 5.05 -34.88
C LEU A 249 -10.40 5.78 -35.97
N ASP A 250 -10.08 5.04 -37.03
CA ASP A 250 -9.32 5.56 -38.16
C ASP A 250 -10.26 6.27 -39.14
N MET A 251 -10.40 7.58 -38.96
CA MET A 251 -11.30 8.41 -39.75
C MET A 251 -10.83 8.53 -41.21
N ASP A 252 -9.52 8.56 -41.46
CA ASP A 252 -8.95 8.62 -42.81
C ASP A 252 -9.30 7.37 -43.61
N LYS A 253 -9.25 6.20 -42.97
CA LYS A 253 -9.68 4.95 -43.59
C LYS A 253 -11.17 4.94 -43.92
N ILE A 254 -12.01 5.62 -43.13
CA ILE A 254 -13.43 5.78 -43.44
C ILE A 254 -13.61 6.71 -44.64
N ASP A 255 -12.85 7.80 -44.71
CA ASP A 255 -12.87 8.71 -45.85
C ASP A 255 -12.42 8.02 -47.15
N GLN A 256 -11.40 7.15 -47.07
CA GLN A 256 -11.01 6.31 -48.20
C GLN A 256 -12.12 5.35 -48.64
N ARG A 257 -12.92 4.82 -47.71
CA ARG A 257 -14.08 3.99 -48.05
C ARG A 257 -15.16 4.81 -48.75
N ILE A 258 -15.40 6.06 -48.35
CA ILE A 258 -16.32 6.97 -49.05
C ILE A 258 -15.87 7.17 -50.50
N LEU A 259 -14.60 7.49 -50.71
CA LEU A 259 -14.03 7.66 -52.06
C LEU A 259 -14.17 6.40 -52.91
N ALA A 260 -13.96 5.22 -52.32
CA ALA A 260 -14.14 3.94 -53.02
C ALA A 260 -15.60 3.71 -53.45
N VAL A 261 -16.58 4.10 -52.62
CA VAL A 261 -18.01 4.01 -52.97
C VAL A 261 -18.37 4.99 -54.08
N MET A 262 -17.89 6.24 -54.01
CA MET A 262 -18.12 7.23 -55.05
C MET A 262 -17.51 6.81 -56.39
N SER A 263 -16.29 6.29 -56.38
CA SER A 263 -15.62 5.78 -57.58
C SER A 263 -16.39 4.59 -58.17
N ALA A 264 -16.82 3.64 -57.34
CA ALA A 264 -17.63 2.52 -57.83
C ALA A 264 -18.95 3.01 -58.43
N THR A 265 -19.62 3.97 -57.79
CA THR A 265 -20.86 4.57 -58.30
C THR A 265 -20.68 5.13 -59.71
N ALA A 266 -19.62 5.91 -59.93
CA ALA A 266 -19.30 6.45 -61.26
C ALA A 266 -19.02 5.36 -62.30
N GLU A 267 -18.34 4.26 -61.92
CA GLU A 267 -18.12 3.11 -62.83
C GLU A 267 -19.45 2.47 -63.28
N TYR A 268 -20.40 2.29 -62.35
CA TYR A 268 -21.71 1.70 -62.67
C TYR A 268 -22.59 2.65 -63.50
N GLU A 269 -22.59 3.95 -63.20
CA GLU A 269 -23.32 4.96 -63.99
C GLU A 269 -22.79 5.03 -65.42
N ALA A 270 -21.46 5.02 -65.60
CA ALA A 270 -20.84 5.01 -66.93
C ALA A 270 -21.18 3.73 -67.72
N ALA A 271 -21.20 2.57 -67.06
CA ALA A 271 -21.57 1.31 -67.70
C ALA A 271 -23.05 1.27 -68.11
N LEU A 272 -23.94 1.88 -67.33
CA LEU A 272 -25.36 2.00 -67.68
C LEU A 272 -25.59 2.99 -68.84
N ALA A 273 -24.83 4.08 -68.91
CA ALA A 273 -24.94 5.06 -69.99
C ALA A 273 -24.34 4.58 -71.33
N GLY A 274 -23.41 3.60 -71.28
CA GLY A 274 -22.79 2.99 -72.45
C GLY A 274 -23.53 1.78 -73.03
N ASN A 275 -24.62 1.34 -72.38
CA ASN A 275 -25.54 0.30 -72.86
C ASN A 275 -26.81 0.93 -73.44
#